data_AF-A0A7U2MPU6-F1
#
_entry.id   AF-A0A7U2MPU6-F1
#
_cell.length_a   1.000
_cell.length_b   1.000
_cell.length_c   1.000
_cell.angle_alpha   90.00
_cell.angle_beta   90.00
_cell.angle_gamma   90.00
#
_symmetry.space_group_name_H-M   'P 1'
#
loop_
_entity.id
_entity.type
_entity.pdbx_description
1 polymer ?
#
loop_
_entity_poly.entity_id
_entity_poly.type
_entity_poly.pdbx_seq_one_letter_code
_entity_poly.pdbx_strand_id
1 'polypeptide(L)' 'MATTNASAFNPRTQLLPHIVDHYAKVKPEAIYAEYPISLMTYEDGYRPITFRLFANAINGIA' A
#
# COMPACT_ATOMS: atom_id res chain seq x y z
N MET A 1 -22.98 15.35 3.64
CA MET A 1 -22.00 14.88 2.64
C MET A 1 -20.64 15.45 3.02
N ALA A 2 -19.81 14.72 3.76
CA ALA A 2 -18.52 15.23 4.23
C ALA A 2 -17.47 15.06 3.13
N THR A 3 -17.01 16.16 2.55
CA THR A 3 -15.91 16.21 1.60
C THR A 3 -14.60 15.98 2.35
N THR A 4 -14.04 14.78 2.23
CA THR A 4 -12.72 14.43 2.78
C THR A 4 -11.66 15.26 2.06
N ASN A 5 -11.06 16.21 2.80
CA ASN A 5 -9.93 17.01 2.35
C ASN A 5 -8.73 16.10 2.06
N ALA A 6 -8.61 15.63 0.81
CA ALA A 6 -7.41 14.95 0.30
C ALA A 6 -6.15 15.84 0.31
N SER A 7 -6.29 17.12 0.66
CA SER A 7 -5.22 18.14 0.63
C SER A 7 -4.41 18.27 1.93
N ALA A 8 -4.72 17.54 3.01
CA ALA A 8 -3.99 17.65 4.29
C ALA A 8 -2.84 16.65 4.44
N PHE A 9 -2.79 15.61 3.61
CA PHE A 9 -1.76 14.58 3.69
C PHE A 9 -0.62 14.89 2.70
N ASN A 10 0.52 15.35 3.21
CA ASN A 10 1.72 15.56 2.41
C ASN A 10 2.64 14.32 2.47
N PRO A 11 2.62 13.42 1.47
CA PRO A 11 3.47 12.23 1.46
C PRO A 11 4.97 12.58 1.40
N ARG A 12 5.35 13.80 1.00
CA ARG A 12 6.75 14.24 0.94
C ARG A 12 7.34 14.66 2.29
N THR A 13 6.51 14.92 3.29
CA THR A 13 6.94 15.35 4.64
C THR A 13 6.77 14.26 5.69
N GLN A 14 6.30 13.09 5.29
CA GLN A 14 5.99 11.96 6.18
C GLN A 14 7.00 10.83 5.97
N LEU A 15 7.28 10.07 7.03
CA LEU A 15 8.07 8.85 6.93
C LEU A 15 7.29 7.79 6.14
N LEU A 16 8.00 6.97 5.37
CA LEU A 16 7.42 5.90 4.54
C LEU A 16 6.37 5.04 5.28
N PRO A 17 6.58 4.62 6.55
CA PRO A 17 5.57 3.85 7.28
C PRO A 17 4.25 4.59 7.47
N HIS A 18 4.30 5.90 7.75
CA HIS A 18 3.09 6.71 7.98
C HIS A 18 2.31 6.94 6.69
N ILE A 19 3.01 7.04 5.55
CA ILE A 19 2.39 7.11 4.23
C ILE A 19 1.61 5.83 3.93
N VAL A 20 2.25 4.70 4.15
CA VAL A 20 1.62 3.40 3.93
C VAL A 20 0.44 3.19 4.87
N ASP A 21 0.55 3.57 6.15
CA ASP A 21 -0.55 3.50 7.11
C ASP A 21 -1.73 4.39 6.71
N HIS A 22 -1.47 5.60 6.20
CA HIS A 22 -2.51 6.48 5.69
C HIS A 22 -3.24 5.87 4.49
N TYR A 23 -2.50 5.33 3.51
CA TYR A 23 -3.13 4.67 2.36
C TYR A 23 -3.87 3.38 2.74
N ALA A 24 -3.38 2.62 3.72
CA ALA A 24 -4.08 1.46 4.25
C ALA A 24 -5.39 1.85 4.95
N LYS A 25 -5.46 3.02 5.62
CA LYS A 25 -6.69 3.54 6.25
C LYS A 25 -7.69 4.09 5.23
N VAL A 26 -7.21 4.81 4.21
CA VAL A 26 -8.08 5.47 3.22
C VAL A 26 -8.54 4.50 2.13
N LYS A 27 -7.67 3.57 1.69
CA LYS A 27 -7.94 2.57 0.65
C LYS A 27 -7.21 1.24 0.93
N PRO A 28 -7.70 0.44 1.89
CA PRO A 28 -7.06 -0.83 2.25
C PRO A 28 -7.00 -1.84 1.10
N GLU A 29 -7.98 -1.81 0.19
CA GLU A 29 -8.12 -2.73 -0.93
C GLU A 29 -7.39 -2.26 -2.20
N ALA A 30 -6.80 -1.07 -2.18
CA ALA A 30 -6.01 -0.60 -3.32
C ALA A 30 -4.73 -1.43 -3.46
N ILE A 31 -4.40 -1.78 -4.70
CA ILE A 31 -3.17 -2.49 -5.06
C ILE A 31 -2.01 -1.49 -4.95
N TYR A 32 -1.03 -1.80 -4.10
CA TYR A 32 0.21 -1.04 -3.96
C TYR A 32 1.25 -1.48 -5.00
N ALA A 33 1.40 -2.78 -5.18
CA ALA A 33 2.32 -3.36 -6.14
C ALA A 33 1.83 -4.74 -6.59
N GLU A 34 2.21 -5.15 -7.79
CA GLU A 34 1.95 -6.49 -8.32
C GLU A 34 3.29 -7.21 -8.41
N TYR A 35 3.49 -8.25 -7.59
CA TYR A 35 4.76 -8.97 -7.55
C TYR A 35 4.64 -10.27 -8.37
N PRO A 36 5.56 -10.54 -9.31
CA PRO A 36 5.49 -11.76 -10.10
C PRO A 36 5.62 -12.99 -9.19
N ILE A 37 4.75 -13.97 -9.40
CA ILE A 37 4.73 -15.19 -8.58
C ILE A 37 5.95 -16.06 -8.89
N SER A 38 6.35 -16.12 -10.15
CA SER A 38 7.54 -16.81 -10.61
C SER A 38 8.66 -15.83 -10.95
N LEU A 39 9.87 -16.13 -10.48
CA LEU A 39 11.07 -15.34 -10.77
C LEU A 39 11.62 -15.58 -12.19
N MET A 40 11.18 -16.66 -12.84
CA MET A 40 11.71 -17.13 -14.12
C MET A 40 10.69 -17.12 -15.26
N THR A 41 9.39 -17.05 -14.97
CA THR A 41 8.32 -17.10 -15.96
C THR A 41 7.25 -16.07 -15.64
N TYR A 42 6.78 -15.36 -16.67
CA TYR A 42 5.69 -14.38 -16.56
C TYR A 42 4.30 -15.04 -16.60
N GLU A 43 4.24 -16.35 -16.87
CA GLU A 43 2.99 -17.12 -17.07
C GLU A 43 2.27 -17.47 -15.77
N ASP A 44 2.99 -17.50 -14.64
CA ASP A 44 2.42 -17.76 -13.30
C ASP A 44 1.56 -16.59 -12.78
N GLY A 45 1.59 -15.45 -13.47
CA GLY A 45 0.85 -14.26 -13.10
C GLY A 45 1.49 -13.48 -11.94
N TYR A 46 0.72 -12.53 -11.42
CA TYR A 46 1.17 -11.58 -10.43
C TYR A 46 0.34 -11.69 -9.16
N ARG A 47 1.02 -11.62 -8.02
CA ARG A 47 0.40 -11.50 -6.70
C ARG A 47 0.16 -10.02 -6.41
N PRO A 48 -1.11 -9.56 -6.35
CA PRO A 48 -1.40 -8.19 -5.95
C PRO A 48 -1.12 -8.02 -4.46
N ILE A 49 -0.21 -7.10 -4.14
CA ILE A 49 0.07 -6.65 -2.78
C ILE A 49 -0.80 -5.42 -2.53
N THR A 50 -1.77 -5.54 -1.61
CA THR A 50 -2.64 -4.41 -1.22
C THR A 50 -1.98 -3.54 -0.15
N PHE A 51 -2.40 -2.29 -0.04
CA PHE A 51 -1.93 -1.39 1.02
C PHE A 51 -2.19 -1.94 2.42
N ARG A 52 -3.28 -2.69 2.64
CA ARG A 52 -3.54 -3.37 3.92
C ARG A 52 -2.47 -4.42 4.24
N LEU A 53 -2.13 -5.26 3.26
CA LEU A 53 -1.11 -6.30 3.43
C LEU A 53 0.27 -5.66 3.68
N PHE A 54 0.56 -4.58 2.95
CA PHE A 54 1.82 -3.86 3.06
C PHE A 54 1.98 -3.15 4.41
N ALA A 55 0.97 -2.44 4.90
CA ALA A 55 1.00 -1.81 6.23
C ALA A 55 1.18 -2.85 7.35
N ASN A 56 0.47 -3.98 7.25
CA ASN A 56 0.63 -5.08 8.20
C ASN A 56 2.03 -5.68 8.17
N ALA A 57 2.63 -5.85 6.99
CA ALA A 57 4.00 -6.32 6.84
C ALA A 57 5.01 -5.34 7.45
N ILE A 58 4.87 -4.03 7.23
CA ILE A 58 5.76 -3.02 7.83
C ILE A 58 5.67 -3.05 9.35
N ASN A 59 4.46 -3.07 9.91
CA ASN A 59 4.26 -3.11 11.37
C ASN A 59 4.73 -4.42 12.01
N GLY A 60 4.70 -5.54 11.28
CA GLY A 60 5.20 -6.83 11.77
C GLY A 60 6.71 -7.00 11.70
N ILE A 61 7.42 -6.14 10.93
CA ILE A 61 8.88 -6.11 10.84
C ILE A 61 9.49 -5.11 11.85
N ALA A 62 8.72 -4.11 12.29
CA ALA A 62 9.11 -3.06 13.21
C ALA A 62 9.42 -3.57 14.63
#